data_AF-A0A4R5P248-F1
#
_entry.id   AF-A0A4R5P248-F1
#
_cell.length_a   1.000
_cell.length_b   1.000
_cell.length_c   1.000
_cell.angle_alpha   90.00
_cell.angle_beta   90.00
_cell.angle_gamma   90.00
#
_symmetry.space_group_name_H-M   'P 1'
#
loop_
_entity.id
_entity.type
_entity.pdbx_description
1 polymer ?
#
loop_
_entity_poly.entity_id
_entity_poly.type
_entity_poly.pdbx_seq_one_letter_code
_entity_poly.pdbx_strand_id
1 'polypeptide(L)'
;MYHHPFYNDCSAELKSLFLPFGIWLPRHSSDQVEISEKVDMNGATPEERLTYLKDYGDPFLTIVYIGGHVFLYIGHFPYHSQEMSIPMTYQNLWGMADLSGDSISIIGQSVFFPLLLNYPEEPNLRSLLQRPFFQIAHLKRLPEGYPRLKKPYVVV
;
A
#
# COMPACT_ATOMS: atom_id res chain seq x y z
N MET A 1 6.39 23.52 -12.05
CA MET A 1 6.18 22.34 -11.19
C MET A 1 7.47 22.13 -10.41
N TYR A 2 7.53 22.55 -9.15
CA TYR A 2 8.75 22.45 -8.34
C TYR A 2 9.00 20.96 -8.05
N HIS A 3 10.02 20.37 -8.67
CA HIS A 3 10.57 19.12 -8.19
C HIS A 3 11.19 19.40 -6.83
N HIS A 4 10.54 18.94 -5.77
CA HIS A 4 11.19 18.83 -4.47
C HIS A 4 11.98 17.53 -4.49
N PRO A 5 13.31 17.56 -4.63
CA PRO A 5 14.13 16.36 -4.86
C PRO A 5 14.12 15.37 -3.68
N PHE A 6 13.48 15.73 -2.56
CA PHE A 6 13.46 14.96 -1.33
C PHE A 6 12.07 14.49 -0.88
N TYR A 7 10.97 14.94 -1.52
CA TYR A 7 9.64 14.43 -1.18
C TYR A 7 9.33 13.19 -2.00
N ASN A 8 9.00 12.11 -1.29
CA ASN A 8 8.59 10.87 -1.91
C ASN A 8 7.14 10.97 -2.43
N ASP A 9 6.86 10.29 -3.53
CA ASP A 9 5.51 9.84 -3.87
C ASP A 9 5.25 8.45 -3.27
N CYS A 10 4.06 7.88 -3.48
CA CYS A 10 3.68 6.59 -2.92
C CYS A 10 4.71 5.46 -3.15
N SER A 11 5.19 5.32 -4.39
CA SER A 11 6.15 4.28 -4.75
C SER A 11 7.57 4.57 -4.26
N ALA A 12 8.02 5.82 -4.34
CA ALA A 12 9.31 6.23 -3.80
C ALA A 12 9.38 6.07 -2.27
N GLU A 13 8.26 6.27 -1.59
CA GLU A 13 8.12 6.09 -0.14
C GLU A 13 8.36 4.63 0.25
N LEU A 14 7.65 3.69 -0.37
CA LEU A 14 7.84 2.27 -0.09
C LEU A 14 9.26 1.81 -0.45
N LYS A 15 9.79 2.25 -1.60
CA LYS A 15 11.17 1.94 -1.98
C LYS A 15 12.16 2.40 -0.90
N SER A 16 12.02 3.62 -0.40
CA SER A 16 12.89 4.18 0.63
C SER A 16 12.71 3.48 1.97
N LEU A 17 11.48 3.09 2.33
CA LEU A 17 11.15 2.37 3.56
C LEU A 17 11.79 0.97 3.59
N PHE A 18 11.78 0.25 2.47
CA PHE A 18 12.26 -1.13 2.39
C PHE A 18 13.78 -1.26 2.12
N LEU A 19 14.39 -0.23 1.55
CA LEU A 19 15.81 -0.23 1.20
C LEU A 19 16.75 -0.55 2.39
N PRO A 20 16.58 0.03 3.61
CA PRO A 20 17.42 -0.30 4.76
C PRO A 20 17.35 -1.77 5.20
N PHE A 21 16.26 -2.46 4.86
CA PHE A 21 16.04 -3.87 5.16
C PHE A 21 16.53 -4.80 4.04
N GLY A 22 17.18 -4.25 3.02
CA GLY A 22 17.74 -5.01 1.90
C GLY A 22 16.69 -5.50 0.91
N ILE A 23 15.43 -5.04 1.01
CA ILE A 23 14.37 -5.32 0.05
C ILE A 23 14.37 -4.17 -0.96
N TRP A 24 14.87 -4.43 -2.15
CA TRP A 24 14.87 -3.45 -3.23
C TRP A 24 13.50 -3.44 -3.91
N LEU A 25 12.91 -2.25 -4.12
CA LEU A 25 11.68 -2.09 -4.90
C LEU A 25 11.95 -1.27 -6.17
N PRO A 26 11.29 -1.57 -7.30
CA PRO A 26 11.25 -0.70 -8.48
C PRO A 26 10.74 0.71 -8.18
N ARG A 27 11.02 1.66 -9.08
CA ARG A 27 10.63 3.07 -8.89
C ARG A 27 9.13 3.31 -9.12
N HIS A 28 8.49 2.55 -10.01
CA HIS A 28 7.10 2.76 -10.38
C HIS A 28 6.17 1.78 -9.66
N SER A 29 5.00 2.27 -9.22
CA SER A 29 4.04 1.50 -8.43
C SER A 29 3.51 0.24 -9.14
N SER A 30 3.35 0.27 -10.46
CA SER A 30 2.97 -0.90 -11.26
C SER A 30 4.01 -2.01 -11.17
N ASP A 31 5.29 -1.66 -11.23
CA ASP A 31 6.37 -2.62 -11.26
C ASP A 31 6.64 -3.20 -9.87
N GLN A 32 6.28 -2.46 -8.80
CA GLN A 32 6.47 -2.91 -7.43
C GLN A 32 5.65 -4.16 -7.11
N VAL A 33 4.49 -4.37 -7.73
CA VAL A 33 3.68 -5.59 -7.51
C VAL A 33 4.10 -6.78 -8.37
N GLU A 34 4.99 -6.58 -9.36
CA GLU A 34 5.50 -7.67 -10.20
C GLU A 34 6.74 -8.37 -9.61
N ILE A 35 7.21 -7.93 -8.45
CA ILE A 35 8.46 -8.41 -7.85
C ILE A 35 8.34 -9.78 -7.18
N SER A 36 7.10 -10.22 -6.94
CA SER A 36 6.74 -11.52 -6.39
C SER A 36 5.63 -12.13 -7.25
N GLU A 37 5.20 -13.34 -6.90
CA GLU A 37 3.92 -13.83 -7.40
C GLU A 37 2.82 -12.83 -7.05
N LYS A 38 2.19 -12.28 -8.09
CA LYS A 38 1.16 -11.26 -7.98
C LYS A 38 -0.19 -11.93 -7.84
N VAL A 39 -0.96 -11.50 -6.84
CA VAL A 39 -2.35 -11.91 -6.69
C VAL A 39 -3.24 -10.83 -7.27
N ASP A 40 -3.96 -11.19 -8.34
CA ASP A 40 -4.90 -10.28 -9.01
C ASP A 40 -6.29 -10.40 -8.37
N MET A 41 -6.79 -9.30 -7.81
CA MET A 41 -8.12 -9.18 -7.21
C MET A 41 -8.96 -8.09 -7.88
N ASN A 42 -8.68 -7.77 -9.15
CA ASN A 42 -9.41 -6.74 -9.89
C ASN A 42 -10.92 -7.05 -9.95
N GLY A 43 -11.28 -8.33 -10.08
CA GLY A 43 -12.68 -8.80 -10.11
C GLY A 43 -13.32 -9.07 -8.74
N ALA A 44 -12.57 -8.96 -7.65
CA ALA A 44 -13.07 -9.24 -6.31
C ALA A 44 -13.83 -8.04 -5.71
N THR A 45 -14.80 -8.32 -4.83
CA THR A 45 -15.52 -7.29 -4.09
C THR A 45 -14.62 -6.61 -3.03
N PRO A 46 -14.97 -5.40 -2.56
CA PRO A 46 -14.28 -4.76 -1.45
C PRO A 46 -14.14 -5.65 -0.20
N GLU A 47 -15.18 -6.43 0.13
CA GLU A 47 -15.23 -7.34 1.27
C GLU A 47 -14.31 -8.56 1.06
N GLU A 48 -14.25 -9.11 -0.15
CA GLU A 48 -13.34 -10.20 -0.50
C GLU A 48 -11.88 -9.74 -0.43
N ARG A 49 -11.59 -8.52 -0.87
CA ARG A 49 -10.25 -7.90 -0.77
C ARG A 49 -9.81 -7.75 0.68
N LEU A 50 -10.71 -7.32 1.57
CA LEU A 50 -10.43 -7.24 3.01
C LEU A 50 -10.20 -8.61 3.63
N THR A 51 -11.06 -9.57 3.30
CA THR A 51 -10.96 -10.95 3.78
C THR A 51 -9.62 -11.56 3.36
N TYR A 52 -9.22 -11.35 2.11
CA TYR A 52 -7.91 -11.80 1.62
C TYR A 52 -6.76 -11.16 2.40
N LEU A 53 -6.76 -9.84 2.60
CA LEU A 53 -5.71 -9.17 3.36
C LEU A 53 -5.65 -9.63 4.82
N LYS A 54 -6.80 -9.97 5.42
CA LYS A 54 -6.87 -10.52 6.77
C LYS A 54 -6.27 -11.92 6.86
N ASP A 55 -6.61 -12.79 5.92
CA ASP A 55 -6.27 -14.21 5.99
C ASP A 55 -4.87 -14.51 5.43
N TYR A 56 -4.44 -13.75 4.42
CA TYR A 56 -3.21 -14.00 3.67
C TYR A 56 -2.21 -12.84 3.68
N GLY A 57 -2.63 -11.65 4.12
CA GLY A 57 -1.72 -10.50 4.22
C GLY A 57 -0.73 -10.67 5.36
N ASP A 58 0.56 -10.72 5.05
CA ASP A 58 1.63 -10.57 6.03
C ASP A 58 1.77 -9.07 6.39
N PRO A 59 1.51 -8.66 7.65
CA PRO A 59 1.71 -7.28 8.08
C PRO A 59 3.14 -6.82 7.81
N PHE A 60 3.30 -5.60 7.31
CA PHE A 60 4.60 -4.98 6.94
C PHE A 60 5.34 -5.65 5.78
N LEU A 61 4.78 -6.69 5.17
CA LEU A 61 5.37 -7.42 4.04
C LEU A 61 4.37 -7.68 2.91
N THR A 62 3.25 -6.97 2.89
CA THR A 62 2.23 -7.07 1.83
C THR A 62 1.97 -5.69 1.27
N ILE A 63 2.24 -5.49 -0.02
CA ILE A 63 1.93 -4.23 -0.70
C ILE A 63 0.78 -4.42 -1.68
N VAL A 64 0.00 -3.38 -1.88
CA VAL A 64 -1.21 -3.39 -2.71
C VAL A 64 -1.16 -2.24 -3.70
N TYR A 65 -1.38 -2.57 -4.98
CA TYR A 65 -1.50 -1.62 -6.08
C TYR A 65 -2.96 -1.48 -6.51
N ILE A 66 -3.42 -0.24 -6.67
CA ILE A 66 -4.82 0.08 -6.98
C ILE A 66 -5.00 0.97 -8.22
N GLY A 67 -4.06 0.88 -9.16
CA GLY A 67 -4.07 1.69 -10.38
C GLY A 67 -3.61 3.12 -10.10
N GLY A 68 -2.31 3.36 -10.22
CA GLY A 68 -1.68 4.66 -9.98
C GLY A 68 -1.29 4.96 -8.53
N HIS A 69 -1.58 4.04 -7.59
CA HIS A 69 -1.19 4.19 -6.19
C HIS A 69 -0.80 2.83 -5.60
N VAL A 70 0.18 2.83 -4.69
CA VAL A 70 0.65 1.64 -3.97
C VAL A 70 0.75 1.95 -2.49
N PHE A 71 0.37 1.00 -1.65
CA PHE A 71 0.43 1.14 -0.19
C PHE A 71 0.86 -0.16 0.49
N LEU A 72 1.36 -0.03 1.71
CA LEU A 72 1.77 -1.15 2.56
C LEU A 72 0.63 -1.52 3.51
N TYR A 73 0.23 -2.79 3.53
CA TYR A 73 -0.65 -3.34 4.55
C TYR A 73 0.13 -3.60 5.84
N ILE A 74 -0.38 -3.09 6.97
CA ILE A 74 0.30 -3.17 8.28
C ILE A 74 -0.49 -3.98 9.32
N GLY A 75 -1.53 -4.70 8.89
CA GLY A 75 -2.32 -5.57 9.77
C GLY A 75 -3.61 -4.92 10.26
N HIS A 76 -4.25 -5.57 11.24
CA HIS A 76 -5.46 -5.08 11.90
C HIS A 76 -5.13 -4.53 13.28
N PHE A 77 -5.70 -3.37 13.64
CA PHE A 77 -5.50 -2.72 14.92
C PHE A 77 -6.82 -2.56 15.68
N PRO A 78 -6.84 -2.70 17.01
CA PRO A 78 -8.03 -2.41 17.82
C PRO A 78 -8.52 -0.98 17.59
N TYR A 79 -9.84 -0.79 17.49
CA TYR A 79 -10.48 0.51 17.29
C TYR A 79 -11.63 0.69 18.26
N HIS A 80 -11.59 1.78 19.05
CA HIS A 80 -12.54 2.14 20.11
C HIS A 80 -12.64 1.11 21.27
N SER A 81 -12.98 -0.14 21.00
CA SER A 81 -13.00 -1.27 21.94
C SER A 81 -12.13 -2.42 21.41
N GLN A 82 -11.72 -3.35 22.28
CA GLN A 82 -10.91 -4.51 21.88
C GLN A 82 -11.66 -5.49 20.95
N GLU A 83 -12.97 -5.32 20.77
CA GLU A 83 -13.83 -6.22 20.00
C GLU A 83 -13.88 -5.87 18.50
N MET A 84 -13.51 -4.64 18.12
CA MET A 84 -13.48 -4.21 16.72
C MET A 84 -12.04 -3.93 16.29
N SER A 85 -11.56 -4.66 15.30
CA SER A 85 -10.26 -4.43 14.69
C SER A 85 -10.40 -3.86 13.28
N ILE A 86 -9.69 -2.78 12.96
CA ILE A 86 -9.68 -2.17 11.64
C ILE A 86 -8.40 -2.52 10.86
N PRO A 87 -8.50 -2.86 9.57
CA PRO A 87 -7.33 -3.00 8.71
C PRO A 87 -6.66 -1.64 8.54
N MET A 88 -5.35 -1.60 8.73
CA MET A 88 -4.54 -0.39 8.64
C MET A 88 -3.49 -0.53 7.54
N THR A 89 -3.12 0.61 6.98
CA THR A 89 -2.11 0.72 5.93
C THR A 89 -1.12 1.83 6.25
N TYR A 90 0.07 1.76 5.65
CA TYR A 90 1.02 2.87 5.55
C TYR A 90 1.16 3.31 4.09
N GLN A 91 1.05 4.61 3.85
CA GLN A 91 1.10 5.17 2.50
C GLN A 91 1.40 6.66 2.48
N ASN A 92 2.12 7.11 1.46
CA ASN A 92 2.16 8.52 1.09
C ASN A 92 1.04 8.82 0.10
N LEU A 93 -0.03 9.42 0.60
CA LEU A 93 -1.31 9.57 -0.10
C LEU A 93 -1.54 11.03 -0.46
N TRP A 94 -1.68 11.32 -1.76
CA TRP A 94 -2.03 12.66 -2.22
C TRP A 94 -3.41 13.08 -1.71
N GLY A 95 -4.42 12.24 -1.92
CA GLY A 95 -5.78 12.49 -1.50
C GLY A 95 -6.74 11.39 -1.92
N MET A 96 -7.96 11.48 -1.42
CA MET A 96 -9.05 10.54 -1.67
C MET A 96 -10.06 11.18 -2.63
N ALA A 97 -10.33 10.51 -3.74
CA ALA A 97 -11.39 10.95 -4.65
C ALA A 97 -12.76 10.69 -4.04
N ASP A 98 -13.74 11.54 -4.35
CA ASP A 98 -15.14 11.23 -4.09
C ASP A 98 -15.67 10.12 -5.01
N LEU A 99 -16.91 9.70 -4.77
CA LEU A 99 -17.59 8.66 -5.55
C LEU A 99 -17.86 9.08 -7.00
N SER A 100 -18.04 10.39 -7.29
CA SER A 100 -18.24 10.87 -8.66
C SER A 100 -16.93 10.98 -9.45
N GLY A 101 -15.80 11.15 -8.74
CA GLY A 101 -14.48 11.39 -9.32
C GLY A 101 -14.21 12.86 -9.64
N ASP A 102 -15.09 13.77 -9.22
CA ASP A 102 -15.02 15.20 -9.56
C ASP A 102 -14.18 16.00 -8.55
N SER A 103 -14.04 15.49 -7.33
CA SER A 103 -13.28 16.15 -6.27
C SER A 103 -12.30 15.21 -5.56
N ILE A 104 -11.29 15.82 -4.94
CA ILE A 104 -10.25 15.10 -4.18
C ILE A 104 -10.11 15.78 -2.81
N SER A 105 -10.32 15.01 -1.75
CA SER A 105 -9.98 15.40 -0.38
C SER A 105 -8.48 15.19 -0.16
N ILE A 106 -7.75 16.29 0.04
CA ILE A 106 -6.28 16.29 0.09
C ILE A 106 -5.77 15.80 1.47
N ILE A 107 -4.79 14.90 1.43
CA ILE A 107 -4.01 14.45 2.60
C ILE A 107 -2.56 14.92 2.45
N GLY A 108 -1.94 14.67 1.29
CA GLY A 108 -0.67 15.25 0.87
C GLY A 108 0.56 14.81 1.66
N GLN A 109 0.52 13.67 2.36
CA GLN A 109 1.60 13.24 3.25
C GLN A 109 1.60 11.71 3.50
N SER A 110 2.67 11.23 4.14
CA SER A 110 2.75 9.87 4.68
C SER A 110 1.85 9.71 5.90
N VAL A 111 0.96 8.71 5.87
CA VAL A 111 -0.04 8.46 6.90
C VAL A 111 -0.18 6.97 7.20
N PHE A 112 -0.52 6.67 8.46
CA PHE A 112 -1.20 5.43 8.80
C PHE A 112 -2.69 5.61 8.55
N PHE A 113 -3.24 4.86 7.61
CA PHE A 113 -4.59 5.10 7.11
C PHE A 113 -5.45 3.85 7.20
N PRO A 114 -6.68 3.95 7.76
CA PRO A 114 -7.57 2.82 7.84
C PRO A 114 -8.11 2.45 6.45
N LEU A 115 -8.20 1.15 6.17
CA LEU A 115 -8.68 0.63 4.89
C LEU A 115 -10.15 0.20 5.03
N LEU A 116 -11.06 1.19 5.05
CA LEU A 116 -12.48 0.96 5.35
C LEU A 116 -13.32 0.77 4.08
N LEU A 117 -14.43 0.04 4.18
CA LEU A 117 -15.43 -0.06 3.10
C LEU A 117 -16.09 1.30 2.81
N ASN A 118 -16.28 2.10 3.85
CA ASN A 118 -16.75 3.49 3.78
C ASN A 118 -16.13 4.28 4.95
N TYR A 119 -16.00 5.60 4.79
CA TYR A 119 -15.47 6.49 5.83
C TYR A 119 -16.65 7.25 6.47
N PRO A 120 -17.04 6.96 7.71
CA PRO A 120 -18.24 7.56 8.33
C PRO A 120 -18.19 9.08 8.42
N GLU A 121 -17.01 9.64 8.62
CA GLU A 121 -16.79 11.09 8.72
C GLU A 121 -16.94 11.79 7.36
N GLU A 122 -16.69 11.07 6.26
CA GLU A 122 -16.75 11.59 4.89
C GLU A 122 -17.39 10.54 3.94
N PRO A 123 -18.72 10.34 4.00
CA PRO A 123 -19.40 9.22 3.34
C PRO A 123 -19.31 9.20 1.81
N ASN A 124 -19.01 10.36 1.21
CA ASN A 124 -18.86 10.52 -0.24
C ASN A 124 -17.46 10.12 -0.74
N LEU A 125 -16.52 9.76 0.14
CA LEU A 125 -15.20 9.30 -0.28
C LEU A 125 -15.28 7.89 -0.87
N ARG A 126 -14.66 7.72 -2.03
CA ARG A 126 -14.47 6.40 -2.62
C ARG A 126 -13.38 5.65 -1.86
N SER A 127 -13.71 4.48 -1.35
CA SER A 127 -12.73 3.62 -0.69
C SER A 127 -11.65 3.14 -1.65
N LEU A 128 -10.42 2.98 -1.13
CA LEU A 128 -9.33 2.34 -1.87
C LEU A 128 -9.68 0.89 -2.27
N LEU A 129 -10.56 0.24 -1.49
CA LEU A 129 -11.08 -1.10 -1.79
C LEU A 129 -12.05 -1.13 -2.97
N GLN A 130 -12.58 0.01 -3.41
CA GLN A 130 -13.53 0.11 -4.53
C GLN A 130 -12.84 0.43 -5.86
N ARG A 131 -11.51 0.50 -5.90
CA ARG A 131 -10.75 0.80 -7.10
C ARG A 131 -10.85 -0.35 -8.12
N PRO A 132 -10.87 -0.06 -9.43
CA PRO A 132 -10.99 -1.10 -10.45
C PRO A 132 -9.78 -2.04 -10.48
N PHE A 133 -8.60 -1.52 -10.12
CA PHE A 133 -7.40 -2.34 -9.93
C PHE A 133 -7.22 -2.63 -8.44
N PHE A 134 -6.83 -3.87 -8.12
CA PHE A 134 -6.42 -4.31 -6.80
C PHE A 134 -5.51 -5.52 -6.94
N GLN A 135 -4.20 -5.28 -6.95
CA GLN A 135 -3.18 -6.30 -7.13
C GLN A 135 -2.27 -6.33 -5.91
N ILE A 136 -1.93 -7.52 -5.46
CA ILE A 136 -1.22 -7.73 -4.19
C ILE A 136 0.10 -8.42 -4.46
N ALA A 137 1.15 -7.98 -3.77
CA ALA A 137 2.46 -8.62 -3.77
C ALA A 137 2.93 -8.87 -2.33
N HIS A 138 3.40 -10.10 -2.09
CA HIS A 138 3.91 -10.54 -0.80
C HIS A 138 5.45 -10.51 -0.79
N LEU A 139 6.01 -9.55 -0.06
CA LEU A 139 7.46 -9.30 0.05
C LEU A 139 8.19 -10.36 0.89
N LYS A 140 7.46 -11.19 1.63
CA LYS A 140 8.02 -12.28 2.45
C LYS A 140 8.72 -13.34 1.62
N ARG A 141 8.25 -13.58 0.39
CA ARG A 141 8.74 -14.64 -0.52
C ARG A 141 9.08 -14.03 -1.88
N LEU A 142 10.25 -13.40 -1.95
CA LEU A 142 10.79 -12.92 -3.21
C LEU A 142 11.42 -14.08 -4.01
N PRO A 143 11.36 -14.05 -5.35
CA PRO A 143 11.98 -15.05 -6.21
C PRO A 143 13.47 -15.24 -5.90
N GLU A 144 13.97 -16.44 -6.18
CA GLU A 144 15.41 -16.70 -6.08
C GLU A 144 16.19 -15.76 -7.02
N GLY A 145 17.29 -15.21 -6.52
CA GLY A 145 18.09 -14.22 -7.27
C GLY A 145 17.51 -12.81 -7.33
N TYR A 146 16.34 -12.54 -6.72
CA TYR A 146 15.81 -11.19 -6.63
C TYR A 146 16.82 -10.26 -5.92
N PRO A 147 17.05 -9.02 -6.39
CA PRO A 147 18.06 -8.13 -5.82
C PRO A 147 17.86 -7.89 -4.33
N ARG A 148 18.58 -8.64 -3.50
CA ARG A 148 18.82 -8.29 -2.10
C ARG A 148 20.08 -7.47 -2.08
N LEU A 149 20.04 -6.30 -1.43
CA LEU A 149 21.27 -5.55 -1.20
C LEU A 149 22.24 -6.49 -0.46
N LYS A 150 23.33 -6.87 -1.14
CA LYS A 150 24.44 -7.56 -0.50
C LYS A 150 24.95 -6.63 0.60
N LYS A 151 25.42 -7.20 1.73
CA LYS A 151 25.94 -6.45 2.89
C LYS A 151 26.66 -5.19 2.39
N PRO A 152 26.38 -4.00 2.95
CA PRO A 152 27.11 -2.82 2.56
C PRO A 152 28.60 -3.15 2.67
N TYR A 153 29.37 -2.81 1.64
CA TYR A 153 30.82 -2.85 1.70
C TYR A 153 31.25 -1.91 2.83
N VAL A 154 31.34 -2.43 4.05
CA VAL A 154 32.09 -1.79 5.11
C VAL A 154 33.51 -2.25 4.90
N VAL A 155 34.25 -1.52 4.07
CA VAL A 155 35.71 -1.54 4.15
C VAL A 155 36.02 -0.65 5.34
N VAL A 156 36.18 -1.25 6.53
CA VAL A 156 36.84 -0.60 7.67
C VAL A 156 38.34 -0.78 7.49
#